data_AF-A0A8A0RMT3-F1
#
_entry.id   AF-A0A8A0RMT3-F1
#
_cell.length_a   1.000
_cell.length_b   1.000
_cell.length_c   1.000
_cell.angle_alpha   90.00
_cell.angle_beta   90.00
_cell.angle_gamma   90.00
#
_symmetry.space_group_name_H-M   'P 1'
#
loop_
_entity.id
_entity.type
_entity.pdbx_description
1 polymer ?
#
loop_
_entity_poly.entity_id
_entity_poly.type
_entity_poly.pdbx_seq_one_letter_code
_entity_poly.pdbx_strand_id
1 'polypeptide(L)' 'MPYTICPYCGRRSYSAATLKEWICPYCEEKVTEKEEREEEKKGDTDKTPGEQA' A
#
# COMPACT_ATOMS: atom_id res chain seq x y z
N MET A 1 7.12 5.17 6.24
CA MET A 1 6.43 5.47 4.98
C MET A 1 5.00 4.97 5.08
N PRO A 2 3.99 5.77 4.71
CA PRO A 2 2.62 5.25 4.57
C PRO A 2 2.61 4.18 3.47
N TYR A 3 1.70 3.20 3.57
CA TYR A 3 1.53 2.13 2.59
C TYR A 3 0.05 1.77 2.47
N THR A 4 -0.36 1.32 1.29
CA THR A 4 -1.70 0.79 1.02
C THR A 4 -1.60 -0.69 0.68
N ILE A 5 -2.54 -1.49 1.17
CA ILE A 5 -2.59 -2.93 0.85
C ILE A 5 -3.54 -3.12 -0.33
N CYS A 6 -3.08 -3.82 -1.37
CA CYS A 6 -3.94 -4.19 -2.48
C CYS A 6 -5.02 -5.18 -2.02
N PRO A 7 -6.33 -4.91 -2.21
CA PRO A 7 -7.38 -5.86 -1.85
C PRO A 7 -7.41 -7.09 -2.76
N TYR A 8 -6.84 -7.01 -3.97
CA TYR A 8 -6.83 -8.11 -4.92
C TYR A 8 -5.73 -9.14 -4.62
N CYS A 9 -4.52 -8.69 -4.30
CA CYS A 9 -3.36 -9.58 -4.09
C CYS A 9 -2.80 -9.57 -2.66
N GLY A 10 -3.31 -8.70 -1.78
CA GLY A 10 -2.85 -8.58 -0.39
C GLY A 10 -1.45 -7.98 -0.22
N ARG A 11 -0.82 -7.48 -1.29
CA ARG A 11 0.53 -6.91 -1.22
C ARG A 11 0.51 -5.44 -0.81
N ARG A 12 1.50 -5.05 -0.01
CA ARG A 12 1.73 -3.66 0.40
C ARG A 12 2.33 -2.88 -0.77
N SER A 13 1.80 -1.70 -1.03
CA SER A 13 2.29 -0.76 -2.03
C SER A 13 2.51 0.59 -1.40
N TYR A 14 3.77 1.01 -1.36
CA TYR A 14 4.20 2.28 -0.78
C TYR A 14 3.97 3.47 -1.71
N SER A 15 3.97 3.23 -3.03
CA SER A 15 3.65 4.22 -4.06
C SER A 15 2.18 4.64 -4.07
N ALA A 16 1.32 3.82 -3.48
CA ALA A 16 -0.13 4.00 -3.44
C ALA A 16 -0.64 4.73 -2.19
N ALA A 17 0.25 4.97 -1.23
CA ALA A 17 -0.09 5.38 0.12
C ALA A 17 -0.80 6.74 0.26
N THR A 18 -0.70 7.57 -0.76
CA THR A 18 -1.35 8.90 -0.83
C THR A 18 -2.31 9.00 -2.01
N LEU A 19 -2.53 7.91 -2.74
CA LEU A 19 -3.32 7.88 -3.97
C LEU A 19 -4.69 7.25 -3.68
N LYS A 20 -5.77 8.01 -3.92
CA LYS A 20 -7.15 7.47 -3.86
C LYS A 20 -7.40 6.39 -4.91
N GLU A 21 -6.71 6.49 -6.04
CA GLU A 21 -6.73 5.52 -7.13
C GLU A 21 -5.32 5.17 -7.54
N TRP A 22 -5.01 3.88 -7.58
CA TRP A 22 -3.69 3.41 -7.98
C TRP A 22 -3.80 2.06 -8.70
N ILE A 23 -2.82 1.78 -9.55
CA ILE A 23 -2.70 0.49 -10.23
C ILE A 23 -1.67 -0.33 -9.46
N CYS A 24 -2.04 -1.55 -9.07
CA CYS A 24 -1.13 -2.39 -8.32
C CYS A 24 0.03 -2.85 -9.20
N PRO A 25 1.31 -2.60 -8.85
CA PRO A 25 2.44 -3.01 -9.68
C PRO A 25 2.67 -4.53 -9.66
N TYR A 26 1.97 -5.26 -8.79
CA TYR A 26 2.13 -6.71 -8.65
C TYR A 26 1.08 -7.52 -9.40
N CYS A 27 -0.16 -7.03 -9.43
CA CYS A 27 -1.27 -7.72 -10.09
C CYS A 27 -1.90 -6.89 -11.20
N GLU A 28 -1.39 -5.69 -11.45
CA GLU A 28 -1.82 -4.74 -12.50
C GLU A 28 -3.30 -4.34 -12.43
N GLU A 29 -3.98 -4.71 -11.34
CA GLU A 29 -5.37 -4.35 -11.06
C GLU A 29 -5.51 -2.91 -10.56
N LYS A 30 -6.58 -2.25 -10.99
CA LYS A 30 -6.93 -0.91 -10.53
C LYS A 30 -7.59 -0.99 -9.15
N VAL A 31 -6.94 -0.40 -8.17
CA VAL A 31 -7.44 -0.25 -6.79
C VAL A 31 -8.01 1.15 -6.63
N THR A 32 -9.28 1.21 -6.24
CA THR A 32 -9.99 2.46 -5.95
C THR A 32 -10.34 2.41 -4.47
N GLU A 33 -9.65 3.20 -3.64
CA GLU A 33 -9.95 3.25 -2.22
C GLU A 33 -11.27 4.02 -2.08
N LYS A 34 -12.36 3.32 -1.70
CA LYS A 34 -13.60 3.99 -1.33
C LYS A 34 -13.31 4.77 -0.06
N GLU A 35 -13.67 6.05 -0.08
CA GLU A 35 -13.54 6.98 1.05
C GLU A 35 -14.46 6.54 2.19
N GLU A 36 -14.12 5.44 2.87
CA GLU A 36 -14.67 5.09 4.16
C GLU A 36 -13.91 5.90 5.20
N ARG A 37 -14.49 7.07 5.44
CA ARG A 37 -14.31 7.97 6.59
C ARG A 37 -13.50 7.33 7.74
N GLU A 38 -12.26 7.80 7.86
CA GLU A 38 -11.49 8.07 9.08
C GLU A 38 -11.66 7.09 10.27
N GLU A 39 -10.58 6.44 10.70
CA GLU A 39 -10.06 6.56 12.09
C GLU A 39 -8.78 5.71 12.31
N GLU A 40 -7.67 6.44 12.44
CA GLU A 40 -6.53 6.25 13.36
C GLU A 40 -5.81 4.88 13.55
N LYS A 41 -4.47 4.99 13.47
CA LYS A 41 -3.41 4.21 14.18
C LYS A 41 -3.22 2.76 13.70
N LYS A 42 -2.03 2.18 13.61
CA LYS A 42 -0.71 2.43 14.21
C LYS A 42 0.31 1.68 13.32
N GLY A 43 1.55 2.17 13.29
CA GLY A 43 2.57 1.69 12.38
C GLY A 43 2.98 0.22 12.54
N ASP A 44 3.72 -0.23 11.53
CA ASP A 44 4.65 -1.33 11.67
C ASP A 44 5.98 -0.89 11.06
N THR A 45 6.97 -0.77 11.92
CA THR A 45 8.37 -0.59 11.53
C THR A 45 8.86 -1.95 11.08
N ASP A 46 8.79 -2.24 9.78
CA ASP A 46 9.57 -3.35 9.25
C ASP A 46 10.89 -2.82 8.72
N LYS A 47 11.93 -2.93 9.56
CA LYS A 47 13.32 -2.94 9.11
C LYS A 47 13.52 -4.27 8.37
N THR A 48 13.62 -4.22 7.04
CA THR A 48 14.33 -5.27 6.31
C THR A 48 15.45 -4.64 5.48
N PRO A 49 16.73 -4.82 5.85
CA PRO A 49 17.88 -4.50 5.01
C PRO A 49 18.14 -5.64 4.03
N GLY A 50 18.38 -5.31 2.76
CA GLY A 50 18.82 -6.22 1.71
C GLY A 50 18.50 -5.62 0.34
N GLU A 51 19.37 -5.59 -0.66
CA GLU A 51 20.62 -6.31 -0.84
C GLU A 51 21.40 -5.57 -1.94
N GLN A 52 22.72 -5.55 -1.80
CA GLN A 52 23.66 -4.97 -2.74
C GLN A 52 23.81 -5.91 -3.95
N ALA A 53 23.96 -5.35 -5.16
CA ALA A 53 24.67 -5.99 -6.26
C ALA A 53 25.34 -4.90 -7.11
#